data_AF-A0A4Y9XR45-F1
#
_entry.id   AF-A0A4Y9XR45-F1
#
_cell.length_a   1.000
_cell.length_b   1.000
_cell.length_c   1.000
_cell.angle_alpha   90.00
_cell.angle_beta   90.00
_cell.angle_gamma   90.00
#
_symmetry.space_group_name_H-M   'P 1'
#
loop_
_entity.id
_entity.type
_entity.pdbx_description
1 polymer ?
#
loop_
_entity_poly.entity_id
_entity_poly.type
_entity_poly.pdbx_seq_one_letter_code
_entity_poly.pdbx_strand_id
1 'polypeptide(L)'
;MGEHLYDFDTEQELLEAFECFDESDSGLVKCDEVRKWLGDVGERMDQKEIDKFLKGPFTDRQGNFNYREWVKVLRINADNEEPETPL
;
A
#
# COMPACT_ATOMS: atom_id res chain seq x y z
N MET A 1 -8.24 -15.05 -7.40
CA MET A 1 -7.00 -14.31 -7.70
C MET A 1 -6.95 -13.15 -6.73
N GLY A 2 -6.38 -13.36 -5.54
CA GLY A 2 -6.36 -12.34 -4.48
C GLY A 2 -5.37 -12.65 -3.36
N GLU A 3 -4.48 -13.62 -3.54
CA GLU A 3 -3.69 -14.18 -2.43
C GLU A 3 -2.30 -13.54 -2.24
N HIS A 4 -2.01 -12.40 -2.87
CA HIS A 4 -0.66 -11.80 -2.80
C HIS A 4 -0.53 -10.54 -1.92
N LEU A 5 -1.64 -9.97 -1.45
CA LEU A 5 -1.63 -8.76 -0.60
C LEU A 5 -1.72 -9.06 0.92
N TYR A 6 -2.08 -10.30 1.29
CA TYR A 6 -2.23 -10.73 2.69
C TYR A 6 -0.90 -11.05 3.39
N ASP A 7 0.19 -11.13 2.63
CA ASP A 7 1.52 -11.53 3.10
C ASP A 7 2.44 -10.34 3.40
N PHE A 8 1.93 -9.10 3.33
CA PHE A 8 2.61 -7.95 3.96
C PHE A 8 2.26 -8.00 5.45
N ASP A 9 3.17 -8.62 6.21
CA ASP A 9 3.09 -8.86 7.64
C ASP A 9 2.73 -7.56 8.40
N THR A 10 1.45 -7.41 8.75
CA THR A 10 0.93 -6.35 9.64
C THR A 10 1.01 -4.87 9.19
N GLU A 11 -0.02 -4.11 9.57
CA GLU A 11 -0.08 -2.64 9.39
C GLU A 11 1.18 -1.94 9.92
N GLN A 12 1.74 -2.47 11.00
CA GLN A 12 2.86 -1.87 11.69
C GLN A 12 4.14 -1.95 10.86
N GLU A 13 4.45 -3.10 10.24
CA GLU A 13 5.67 -3.22 9.42
C GLU A 13 5.57 -2.40 8.13
N LEU A 14 4.38 -2.31 7.53
CA LEU A 14 4.15 -1.41 6.40
C LEU A 14 4.38 0.05 6.80
N LEU A 15 3.84 0.48 7.94
CA LEU A 15 4.05 1.84 8.43
C LEU A 15 5.52 2.11 8.74
N GLU A 16 6.20 1.23 9.48
CA GLU A 16 7.63 1.38 9.82
C GLU A 16 8.51 1.42 8.56
N ALA A 17 8.18 0.61 7.55
CA ALA A 17 8.90 0.62 6.29
C ALA A 17 8.75 1.95 5.54
N PHE A 18 7.55 2.52 5.49
CA PHE A 18 7.33 3.83 4.87
C PHE A 18 7.89 4.99 5.69
N GLU A 19 7.87 4.89 7.03
CA GLU A 19 8.50 5.87 7.93
C GLU A 19 10.01 5.97 7.72
N CYS A 20 10.66 4.89 7.27
CA CYS A 20 12.07 4.94 6.87
C CYS A 20 12.33 5.91 5.69
N PHE A 21 11.33 6.14 4.83
CA PHE A 21 11.40 7.08 3.71
C PHE A 21 10.85 8.48 4.05
N ASP A 22 10.08 8.60 5.14
CA ASP A 22 9.46 9.84 5.59
C ASP A 22 10.24 10.45 6.77
N GLU A 23 11.43 10.99 6.49
CA GLU A 23 12.30 11.61 7.49
C GLU A 23 11.62 12.75 8.28
N SER A 24 10.53 13.31 7.73
CA SER A 24 9.78 14.41 8.34
C SER A 24 8.56 13.94 9.16
N ASP A 25 8.26 12.64 9.21
CA ASP A 25 7.03 12.06 9.78
C ASP A 25 5.74 12.76 9.29
N SER A 26 5.75 13.15 8.02
CA SER A 26 4.66 13.87 7.38
C SER A 26 3.44 12.99 7.07
N GLY A 27 3.60 11.66 7.12
CA GLY A 27 2.65 10.68 6.59
C GLY A 27 2.64 10.60 5.06
N LEU A 28 3.61 11.25 4.38
CA LEU A 28 3.67 11.37 2.94
C LEU A 28 5.06 10.97 2.41
N VAL A 29 5.06 10.16 1.36
CA VAL A 29 6.29 9.69 0.70
C VAL A 29 6.20 9.95 -0.80
N LYS A 30 7.34 10.04 -1.49
CA LYS A 30 7.32 10.25 -2.95
C LYS A 30 6.84 9.01 -3.68
N CYS A 31 5.96 9.19 -4.66
CA CYS A 31 5.42 8.08 -5.47
C CYS A 31 6.52 7.25 -6.13
N ASP A 32 7.61 7.88 -6.56
CA ASP A 32 8.76 7.19 -7.17
C ASP A 32 9.49 6.29 -6.17
N GLU A 33 9.64 6.73 -4.92
CA GLU A 33 10.25 5.93 -3.84
C GLU A 33 9.35 4.74 -3.48
N VAL A 34 8.04 4.97 -3.37
CA VAL A 34 7.05 3.91 -3.12
C VAL A 34 7.06 2.89 -4.26
N ARG A 35 7.08 3.34 -5.52
CA ARG A 35 7.14 2.45 -6.69
C ARG A 35 8.40 1.58 -6.64
N LYS A 36 9.54 2.18 -6.32
CA LYS A 36 10.81 1.48 -6.25
C LYS A 36 10.81 0.46 -5.12
N TRP A 37 10.37 0.86 -3.93
CA TRP A 37 10.28 -0.02 -2.77
C TRP A 37 9.28 -1.17 -2.99
N LEU A 38 8.08 -0.89 -3.51
CA LEU A 38 7.11 -1.93 -3.88
C LEU A 38 7.62 -2.82 -5.02
N GLY A 39 8.52 -2.35 -5.88
CA GLY A 39 9.18 -3.16 -6.89
C GLY A 39 10.30 -4.05 -6.33
N ASP A 40 11.04 -3.57 -5.33
CA ASP A 40 12.14 -4.30 -4.66
C ASP A 40 11.61 -5.31 -3.63
N VAL A 41 10.63 -4.92 -2.82
CA VAL A 41 9.95 -5.79 -1.84
C VAL A 41 8.93 -6.70 -2.51
N GLY A 42 8.33 -6.22 -3.61
CA GLY A 42 7.20 -6.85 -4.26
C GLY A 42 7.54 -7.55 -5.57
N GLU A 43 8.43 -8.56 -5.58
CA GLU A 43 8.29 -9.68 -6.53
C GLU A 43 6.85 -10.29 -6.53
N ARG A 44 5.98 -9.84 -5.61
CA ARG A 44 4.60 -10.21 -5.34
C ARG A 44 3.53 -9.19 -5.81
N MET A 45 3.88 -7.97 -6.28
CA MET A 45 2.91 -6.99 -6.79
C MET A 45 3.21 -6.56 -8.23
N ASP A 46 2.18 -6.62 -9.08
CA ASP A 46 2.31 -6.25 -10.48
C ASP A 46 2.50 -4.73 -10.63
N GLN A 47 3.39 -4.32 -11.53
CA GLN A 47 3.63 -2.90 -11.85
C GLN A 47 2.34 -2.14 -12.19
N LYS A 48 1.36 -2.84 -12.79
CA LYS A 48 0.03 -2.27 -13.09
C LYS A 48 -0.78 -1.96 -11.83
N GLU A 49 -0.68 -2.81 -10.81
CA GLU A 49 -1.38 -2.58 -9.55
C GLU A 49 -0.73 -1.44 -8.79
N ILE A 50 0.60 -1.41 -8.71
CA ILE A 50 1.37 -0.31 -8.13
C ILE A 50 1.00 1.02 -8.82
N ASP A 51 0.95 1.05 -10.15
CA ASP A 51 0.60 2.27 -10.90
C ASP A 51 -0.86 2.70 -10.65
N LYS A 52 -1.77 1.74 -10.48
CA LYS A 52 -3.17 2.01 -10.12
C LYS A 52 -3.29 2.59 -8.71
N PHE A 53 -2.51 2.08 -7.75
CA PHE A 53 -2.47 2.62 -6.38
C PHE A 53 -1.87 4.03 -6.35
N LEU A 54 -0.77 4.25 -7.06
CA LEU A 54 -0.10 5.56 -7.15
C LEU A 54 -0.89 6.60 -7.95
N LYS A 55 -1.87 6.20 -8.77
CA LYS A 55 -2.84 7.10 -9.42
C LYS A 55 -4.15 7.25 -8.65
N GLY A 56 -4.26 6.61 -7.50
CA GLY A 56 -5.45 6.60 -6.66
C GLY A 56 -5.64 7.88 -5.85
N PRO A 57 -6.69 7.92 -5.00
CA PRO A 57 -7.01 9.07 -4.16
C PRO A 57 -5.95 9.39 -3.10
N PHE A 58 -5.01 8.47 -2.87
CA PHE A 58 -3.93 8.60 -1.89
C PHE A 58 -2.75 9.41 -2.41
N THR A 59 -2.73 9.77 -3.69
CA THR A 59 -1.66 10.56 -4.30
C THR A 59 -2.13 11.98 -4.58
N ASP A 60 -1.34 12.97 -4.14
CA ASP A 60 -1.58 14.37 -4.46
C ASP A 60 -1.05 14.77 -5.84
N ARG A 61 -1.37 16.00 -6.27
CA ARG A 61 -0.93 16.52 -7.58
C ARG A 61 0.59 16.79 -7.66
N GLN A 62 1.31 16.69 -6.55
CA GLN A 62 2.75 16.90 -6.45
C GLN A 62 3.52 15.57 -6.43
N GLY A 63 2.81 14.44 -6.57
CA GLY A 63 3.41 13.11 -6.54
C GLY A 63 3.78 12.66 -5.12
N ASN A 64 3.13 13.20 -4.10
CA ASN A 64 3.23 12.70 -2.73
C ASN A 64 2.11 11.68 -2.49
N PHE A 65 2.49 10.50 -1.98
CA PHE A 65 1.62 9.39 -1.66
C PHE A 65 1.40 9.31 -0.15
N ASN A 66 0.14 9.29 0.26
CA ASN A 66 -0.27 9.10 1.63
C ASN A 66 -0.34 7.61 1.97
N TYR A 67 0.78 7.10 2.47
CA TYR A 67 0.89 5.69 2.84
C TYR A 67 0.01 5.36 4.05
N ARG A 68 -0.19 6.29 4.99
CA ARG A 68 -1.01 6.07 6.20
C ARG A 68 -2.47 5.76 5.86
N GLU A 69 -3.06 6.51 4.93
CA GLU A 69 -4.43 6.24 4.47
C GLU A 69 -4.51 4.98 3.62
N TRP A 70 -3.48 4.70 2.81
CA TRP A 70 -3.44 3.49 2.00
C TRP A 70 -3.38 2.22 2.85
N VAL A 71 -2.51 2.17 3.88
CA VAL A 71 -2.41 1.00 4.77
C VAL A 71 -3.74 0.73 5.48
N LYS A 72 -4.45 1.77 5.91
CA LYS A 72 -5.81 1.64 6.48
C LYS A 72 -6.80 1.03 5.48
N VAL A 73 -6.79 1.50 4.23
CA VAL A 73 -7.71 0.99 3.20
C VAL A 73 -7.35 -0.44 2.78
N LEU A 74 -6.07 -0.79 2.74
CA LEU A 74 -5.63 -2.16 2.52
C LEU A 74 -6.20 -3.11 3.58
N ARG A 75 -6.12 -2.71 4.87
CA ARG A 75 -6.72 -3.46 5.98
C ARG A 75 -8.23 -3.61 5.86
N ILE A 76 -8.95 -2.55 5.47
CA ILE A 76 -10.41 -2.63 5.30
C ILE A 76 -10.78 -3.60 4.19
N ASN A 77 -10.05 -3.61 3.07
CA ASN A 77 -10.30 -4.58 2.00
C ASN A 77 -9.94 -6.01 2.42
N ALA A 78 -8.94 -6.19 3.30
CA ALA A 78 -8.56 -7.49 3.85
C ALA A 78 -9.57 -8.04 4.88
N ASP A 79 -10.28 -7.17 5.59
CA ASP A 79 -11.31 -7.54 6.58
C ASP A 79 -12.72 -7.68 5.97
N ASN A 80 -12.91 -7.25 4.72
CA ASN A 80 -14.21 -7.23 4.03
C ASN A 80 -14.40 -8.37 3.02
N GLU A 81 -13.63 -9.46 3.12
CA GLU A 81 -14.11 -10.76 2.64
C GLU A 81 -15.11 -11.30 3.68
N GLU A 82 -16.36 -10.82 3.60
CA GLU A 82 -17.47 -11.56 4.20
C GLU A 82 -17.40 -12.99 3.63
N PRO A 83 -17.32 -14.05 4.45
CA PRO A 83 -17.44 -15.39 3.94
C PRO A 83 -18.85 -15.51 3.38
N GLU A 84 -18.98 -15.42 2.06
CA GLU A 84 -20.18 -15.79 1.33
C GLU A 84 -20.53 -17.23 1.73
N THR A 85 -21.47 -17.36 2.65
CA THR A 85 -21.96 -18.63 3.15
C THR A 85 -22.57 -19.40 1.99
N PRO A 86 -22.06 -20.61 1.66
CA PRO A 86 -22.77 -21.47 0.73
C PRO A 86 -23.95 -22.11 1.48
N LEU A 87 -25.14 -21.56 1.23
CA LEU A 87 -26.52 -22.07 1.43
C LEU A 87 -26.80 -23.06 2.57
#